data_AF-A0A2X4VET8-F1
#
_entry.id   AF-A0A2X4VET8-F1
#
_cell.length_a   1.000
_cell.length_b   1.000
_cell.length_c   1.000
_cell.angle_alpha   90.00
_cell.angle_beta   90.00
_cell.angle_gamma   90.00
#
_symmetry.space_group_name_H-M   'P 1'
#
loop_
_entity.id
_entity.type
_entity.pdbx_description
1 polymer ?
#
loop_
_entity_poly.entity_id
_entity_poly.type
_entity_poly.pdbx_seq_one_letter_code
_entity_poly.pdbx_strand_id
1 'polypeptide(L)'
;MKNNDESVQKVTKGAAITQEIVDALAQKCAEKYAAVKDEVSISDNMSDETLRKIAPTTNDIAESCIINVYQARYYLLKLMEEGLVLKTGVKKGYPLHWWLLGSEKQN
;
A
#
# COMPACT_ATOMS: atom_id res chain seq x y z
N MET A 1 3.67 27.21 29.42
CA MET A 1 3.86 26.87 28.00
C MET A 1 4.64 25.56 27.91
N LYS A 2 3.98 24.41 27.78
CA LYS A 2 4.58 23.11 27.46
C LYS A 2 3.49 22.28 26.80
N ASN A 3 3.42 22.24 25.47
CA ASN A 3 2.53 21.35 24.69
C ASN A 3 3.01 21.11 23.24
N ASN A 4 4.15 21.65 22.79
CA ASN A 4 4.56 21.57 21.38
C ASN A 4 5.48 20.39 21.03
N ASP A 5 6.05 19.68 22.00
CA ASP A 5 7.04 18.63 21.73
C ASP A 5 6.39 17.28 21.32
N GLU A 6 5.29 16.90 21.98
CA GLU A 6 4.62 15.63 21.69
C GLU A 6 3.92 15.59 20.33
N SER A 7 3.39 16.73 19.88
CA SER A 7 2.73 16.84 18.57
C SER A 7 3.75 16.71 17.44
N VAL A 8 4.91 17.37 17.56
CA VAL A 8 5.99 17.32 16.57
C VAL A 8 6.56 15.90 16.46
N GLN A 9 6.82 15.23 17.60
CA GLN A 9 7.31 13.84 17.60
C GLN A 9 6.32 12.83 17.01
N LYS A 10 5.01 13.00 17.26
CA LYS A 10 3.97 12.15 16.66
C LYS A 10 3.89 12.34 15.14
N VAL A 11 4.05 13.57 14.66
CA VAL A 11 4.07 13.88 13.21
C VAL A 11 5.28 13.25 12.53
N THR A 12 6.47 13.29 13.15
CA THR A 12 7.68 12.65 12.58
C THR A 12 7.55 11.14 12.51
N LYS A 13 7.03 10.49 13.56
CA LYS A 13 6.79 9.03 13.56
C LYS A 13 5.73 8.63 12.54
N GLY A 14 4.64 9.41 12.43
CA GLY A 14 3.59 9.15 11.46
C GLY A 14 4.07 9.23 10.01
N ALA A 15 4.84 10.27 9.67
CA ALA A 15 5.42 10.44 8.35
C ALA A 15 6.43 9.34 8.01
N ALA A 16 7.26 8.92 8.98
CA ALA A 16 8.20 7.82 8.80
C ALA A 16 7.48 6.50 8.47
N ILE A 17 6.43 6.16 9.21
CA ILE A 17 5.62 4.94 8.95
C ILE A 17 4.93 5.02 7.59
N THR A 18 4.42 6.20 7.19
CA THR A 18 3.82 6.36 5.86
C THR A 18 4.84 6.10 4.76
N GLN A 19 6.07 6.63 4.89
CA GLN A 19 7.13 6.38 3.91
C GLN A 19 7.53 4.90 3.86
N GLU A 20 7.70 4.25 5.02
CA GLU A 20 7.99 2.81 5.09
C GLU A 20 6.91 1.97 4.37
N ILE A 21 5.64 2.36 4.50
CA ILE A 21 4.53 1.68 3.80
C ILE A 21 4.58 1.91 2.29
N VAL A 22 4.90 3.13 1.85
CA VAL A 22 5.05 3.43 0.41
C VAL A 22 6.21 2.62 -0.19
N ASP A 23 7.34 2.55 0.50
CA ASP A 23 8.52 1.79 0.06
C ASP A 23 8.20 0.28 0.00
N ALA A 24 7.54 -0.25 1.03
CA ALA A 24 7.09 -1.64 1.06
C ALA A 24 6.09 -1.94 -0.06
N LEU A 25 5.16 -1.03 -0.35
CA LEU A 25 4.23 -1.16 -1.46
C LEU A 25 4.97 -1.18 -2.80
N ALA A 26 5.90 -0.25 -3.03
CA ALA A 26 6.65 -0.18 -4.28
C ALA A 26 7.40 -1.48 -4.54
N GLN A 27 8.14 -1.97 -3.53
CA GLN A 27 8.87 -3.23 -3.61
C GLN A 27 7.93 -4.41 -3.88
N LYS A 28 6.86 -4.56 -3.09
CA LYS A 28 5.96 -5.72 -3.19
C LYS A 28 5.11 -5.71 -4.46
N CYS A 29 4.69 -4.55 -4.94
CA CYS A 29 4.01 -4.41 -6.23
C CYS A 29 4.94 -4.83 -7.37
N ALA A 30 6.20 -4.37 -7.36
CA ALA A 30 7.19 -4.75 -8.36
C ALA A 30 7.47 -6.26 -8.35
N GLU A 31 7.70 -6.85 -7.17
CA GLU A 31 7.93 -8.29 -7.00
C GLU A 31 6.76 -9.13 -7.55
N LYS A 32 5.52 -8.79 -7.17
CA LYS A 32 4.33 -9.53 -7.60
C LYS A 32 4.03 -9.32 -9.08
N TYR A 33 4.14 -8.10 -9.59
CA TYR A 33 3.93 -7.83 -11.01
C TYR A 33 4.97 -8.56 -11.87
N ALA A 34 6.26 -8.52 -11.50
CA ALA A 34 7.32 -9.19 -12.24
C ALA A 34 7.07 -10.70 -12.41
N ALA A 35 6.42 -11.33 -11.43
CA ALA A 35 6.08 -12.75 -11.47
C ALA A 35 4.99 -13.11 -12.49
N VAL A 36 4.16 -12.15 -12.90
CA VAL A 36 3.01 -12.38 -13.80
C VAL A 36 2.95 -11.39 -14.97
N LYS A 37 4.02 -10.65 -15.24
CA LYS A 37 4.07 -9.55 -16.22
C LYS A 37 3.70 -9.97 -17.65
N ASP A 38 3.92 -11.24 -17.98
CA ASP A 38 3.60 -11.80 -19.29
C ASP A 38 2.13 -12.24 -19.41
N GLU A 39 1.40 -12.27 -18.29
CA GLU A 39 0.00 -12.70 -18.18
C GLU A 39 -0.97 -11.52 -17.95
N VAL A 40 -0.47 -10.35 -17.55
CA VAL A 40 -1.29 -9.21 -17.16
C VAL A 40 -0.74 -7.90 -17.70
N SER A 41 -1.64 -6.99 -18.08
CA SER A 41 -1.30 -5.64 -18.53
C SER A 41 -1.76 -4.60 -17.50
N ILE A 42 -0.88 -3.65 -17.17
CA ILE A 42 -1.21 -2.53 -16.29
C ILE A 42 -1.89 -1.44 -17.14
N SER A 43 -3.03 -0.93 -16.67
CA SER A 43 -3.71 0.22 -17.27
C SER A 43 -4.42 1.03 -16.18
N ASP A 44 -4.90 2.23 -16.50
CA ASP A 44 -5.59 3.09 -15.52
C ASP A 44 -6.88 2.45 -14.95
N ASN A 45 -7.45 1.46 -15.65
CA ASN A 45 -8.69 0.78 -15.28
C ASN A 45 -8.47 -0.72 -15.02
N MET A 46 -7.56 -1.05 -14.09
CA MET A 46 -7.35 -2.45 -13.71
C MET A 46 -8.57 -3.07 -13.04
N SER A 47 -8.90 -4.30 -13.46
CA SER A 47 -9.95 -5.07 -12.80
C SER A 47 -9.53 -5.54 -11.41
N ASP A 48 -10.53 -5.81 -10.56
CA ASP A 48 -10.32 -6.38 -9.23
C ASP A 48 -9.54 -7.70 -9.27
N GLU A 49 -9.76 -8.51 -10.32
CA GLU A 49 -9.03 -9.75 -10.53
C GLU A 49 -7.55 -9.50 -10.84
N THR A 50 -7.26 -8.51 -11.69
CA THR A 50 -5.88 -8.13 -12.03
C THR A 50 -5.15 -7.62 -10.79
N LEU A 51 -5.78 -6.71 -10.04
CA LEU A 51 -5.23 -6.20 -8.78
C LEU A 51 -4.89 -7.33 -7.80
N ARG A 52 -5.74 -8.35 -7.68
CA ARG A 52 -5.48 -9.50 -6.79
C ARG A 52 -4.27 -10.34 -7.22
N LYS A 53 -3.92 -10.34 -8.51
CA LYS A 53 -2.74 -11.06 -9.02
C LYS A 53 -1.45 -10.27 -8.77
N ILE A 54 -1.49 -8.96 -8.96
CA ILE A 54 -0.28 -8.11 -9.01
C ILE A 54 0.03 -7.35 -7.74
N ALA A 55 -0.95 -7.16 -6.85
CA ALA A 55 -0.78 -6.28 -5.68
C ALA A 55 -0.59 -7.09 -4.37
N PRO A 56 0.13 -6.56 -3.39
CA PRO A 56 0.23 -7.14 -2.05
C PRO A 56 -1.07 -7.01 -1.26
N THR A 57 -1.27 -7.92 -0.31
CA THR A 57 -2.34 -7.81 0.69
C THR A 57 -1.98 -6.86 1.82
N THR A 58 -2.96 -6.43 2.61
CA THR A 58 -2.70 -5.69 3.86
C THR A 58 -1.74 -6.44 4.80
N ASN A 59 -1.83 -7.77 4.85
CA ASN A 59 -0.95 -8.59 5.70
C ASN A 59 0.49 -8.55 5.18
N ASP A 60 0.69 -8.67 3.87
CA ASP A 60 2.02 -8.62 3.24
C ASP A 60 2.74 -7.30 3.59
N ILE A 61 2.00 -6.19 3.61
CA ILE A 61 2.53 -4.86 3.99
C ILE A 61 2.79 -4.77 5.49
N ALA A 62 1.86 -5.25 6.32
CA ALA A 62 2.04 -5.26 7.76
C ALA A 62 3.29 -6.05 8.19
N GLU A 63 3.53 -7.20 7.55
CA GLU A 63 4.73 -8.02 7.76
C GLU A 63 5.99 -7.30 7.29
N SER A 64 5.96 -6.66 6.12
CA SER A 64 7.12 -5.94 5.57
C SER A 64 7.53 -4.74 6.42
N CYS A 65 6.58 -4.01 7.01
CA CYS A 65 6.84 -2.86 7.86
C CYS A 65 6.94 -3.20 9.36
N ILE A 66 6.75 -4.47 9.75
CA ILE A 66 6.77 -4.93 11.16
C ILE A 66 5.77 -4.12 12.02
N ILE A 67 4.55 -3.97 11.52
CA ILE A 67 3.45 -3.29 12.21
C ILE A 67 2.22 -4.19 12.29
N ASN A 68 1.26 -3.84 13.14
CA ASN A 68 -0.02 -4.55 13.19
C ASN A 68 -0.83 -4.32 11.89
N VAL A 69 -1.51 -5.34 11.40
CA VAL A 69 -2.42 -5.28 10.24
C VAL A 69 -3.44 -4.13 10.32
N TYR A 70 -3.95 -3.81 11.51
CA TYR A 70 -4.87 -2.68 11.69
C TYR A 70 -4.21 -1.32 11.44
N GLN A 71 -2.93 -1.19 11.83
CA GLN A 71 -2.15 0.02 11.58
C GLN A 71 -1.82 0.13 10.09
N ALA A 72 -1.34 -0.96 9.47
CA ALA A 72 -1.10 -1.00 8.02
C ALA A 72 -2.35 -0.59 7.25
N ARG A 73 -3.52 -1.17 7.58
CA ARG A 73 -4.79 -0.82 6.96
C ARG A 73 -5.15 0.66 7.12
N TYR A 74 -4.92 1.23 8.30
CA TYR A 74 -5.20 2.64 8.55
C TYR A 74 -4.39 3.57 7.64
N TYR A 75 -3.08 3.35 7.53
CA TYR A 75 -2.23 4.15 6.66
C TYR A 75 -2.51 3.91 5.17
N LEU A 76 -2.78 2.66 4.77
CA LEU A 76 -3.17 2.33 3.39
C LEU A 76 -4.47 3.02 2.98
N LEU A 77 -5.45 3.14 3.89
CA LEU A 77 -6.67 3.90 3.64
C LEU A 77 -6.38 5.40 3.46
N LYS A 78 -5.48 5.98 4.26
CA LYS A 78 -5.05 7.38 4.08
C LYS A 78 -4.38 7.61 2.74
N LEU A 79 -3.44 6.73 2.35
CA LEU A 79 -2.79 6.80 1.04
C LEU A 79 -3.80 6.70 -0.11
N MET A 80 -4.89 5.94 0.08
CA MET A 80 -5.98 5.85 -0.89
C MET A 80 -6.77 7.16 -0.97
N GLU A 81 -7.08 7.78 0.18
CA GLU A 81 -7.73 9.10 0.25
C GLU A 81 -6.87 10.19 -0.41
N GLU A 82 -5.54 10.07 -0.32
CA GLU A 82 -4.55 10.93 -0.99
C GLU A 82 -4.37 10.62 -2.49
N GLY A 83 -5.02 9.57 -3.00
CA GLY A 83 -4.93 9.17 -4.41
C GLY A 83 -3.60 8.53 -4.81
N LEU A 84 -2.84 8.00 -3.85
CA LEU A 84 -1.55 7.33 -4.10
C LEU A 84 -1.68 5.83 -4.34
N VAL A 85 -2.74 5.20 -3.81
CA VAL A 85 -2.96 3.76 -3.98
C VAL A 85 -4.37 3.44 -4.45
N LEU A 86 -4.48 2.36 -5.23
CA LEU A 86 -5.74 1.69 -5.53
C LEU A 86 -5.89 0.47 -4.62
N LYS A 87 -7.13 0.08 -4.35
CA LYS A 87 -7.42 -1.16 -3.64
C LYS A 87 -8.50 -1.97 -4.34
N THR A 88 -8.47 -3.26 -4.12
CA THR A 88 -9.57 -4.15 -4.53
C THR A 88 -10.89 -3.77 -3.85
N GLY A 89 -12.01 -4.11 -4.50
CA GLY A 89 -13.34 -4.09 -3.94
C GLY A 89 -13.48 -4.96 -2.69
N VAL A 90 -14.52 -4.65 -1.90
CA VAL A 90 -14.83 -5.39 -0.67
C VAL A 90 -15.63 -6.63 -1.05
N LYS A 91 -15.05 -7.82 -0.84
CA LYS A 91 -15.72 -9.11 -0.99
C LYS A 91 -15.52 -9.93 0.28
N LYS A 92 -16.62 -10.44 0.86
CA LYS A 92 -16.58 -11.20 2.13
C LYS A 92 -15.62 -12.38 2.00
N GLY A 93 -14.69 -12.51 2.95
CA GLY A 93 -13.69 -13.58 2.99
C GLY A 93 -12.48 -13.38 2.09
N TYR A 94 -12.39 -12.27 1.34
CA TYR A 94 -11.24 -11.98 0.49
C TYR A 94 -10.36 -10.86 1.08
N PRO A 95 -9.03 -11.00 1.03
CA PRO A 95 -8.14 -9.95 1.51
C PRO A 95 -8.20 -8.73 0.59
N LEU A 96 -7.95 -7.55 1.17
CA LEU A 96 -7.75 -6.31 0.42
C LEU A 96 -6.34 -6.31 -0.14
N HIS A 97 -6.22 -6.05 -1.45
CA HIS A 97 -4.93 -5.85 -2.11
C HIS A 97 -4.76 -4.38 -2.48
N TRP A 98 -3.52 -3.91 -2.51
CA TRP A 98 -3.16 -2.49 -2.59
C TRP A 98 -2.11 -2.25 -3.67
N TRP A 99 -2.48 -1.51 -4.70
CA TRP A 99 -1.57 -1.15 -5.78
C TRP A 99 -1.11 0.29 -5.62
N LEU A 100 0.20 0.51 -5.64
CA LEU A 100 0.77 1.86 -5.64
C LEU A 100 0.73 2.44 -7.06
N LEU A 101 0.02 3.56 -7.22
CA LEU A 101 -0.07 4.26 -8.49
C LEU A 101 1.28 4.88 -8.86
N GLY A 102 1.67 4.80 -10.13
CA GLY A 102 2.99 5.24 -10.56
C GLY A 102 4.07 4.16 -10.44
N SER A 103 3.77 2.98 -9.88
CA SER A 103 4.72 1.85 -9.84
C SER A 103 5.09 1.37 -11.24
N GLU A 104 4.22 1.60 -12.23
CA GLU A 104 4.49 1.32 -13.64
C GLU A 104 5.58 2.21 -14.26
N LYS A 105 5.93 3.33 -13.63
CA LYS A 105 6.93 4.29 -14.13
C LYS A 105 8.37 4.00 -13.68
N GLN A 106 8.59 2.98 -12.84
CA GLN A 106 9.93 2.62 -12.37
C GLN A 106 10.62 1.55 -13.26
N ASN A 107 10.56 1.69 -14.58
CA ASN A 107 11.35 0.91 -15.54
C ASN A 107 12.39 1.80 -16.23
#